data_AF-A0A5C5V3T0-F1
#
_entry.id   AF-A0A5C5V3T0-F1
#
_cell.length_a   1.000
_cell.length_b   1.000
_cell.length_c   1.000
_cell.angle_alpha   90.00
_cell.angle_beta   90.00
_cell.angle_gamma   90.00
#
_symmetry.space_group_name_H-M   'P 1'
#
loop_
_entity.id
_entity.type
_entity.pdbx_description
1 polymer ?
#
loop_
_entity_poly.entity_id
_entity_poly.type
_entity_poly.pdbx_seq_one_letter_code
_entity_poly.pdbx_strand_id
1 'polypeptide(L)'
;MIDQIPTILGLTVAVFLVMAIGGSARHLGWLTRKADEGMLKLCIRVLVPCLIFRSVVGNPAFDDATNIYMPPLFGFVSVALGTLIAAWIARVTGRFTGMLSAKTYCSFGVCVGIFNYGFVPLPLVENLFGPEALGVLFLHNVGVELAIWTICVGLVAGGLSKDWWKHVANPPSITIVVSLTVNFLGLAPYIPEMIDQVMRTLSAAAIPMMMLLIGANFFDQITGAGADATDGKNENLWGTAGLAVLLRCGVFPVLYLLAAAMLPISRELKQVAAIEAAMPAAVFPIVLTRLYGGEPRIALRVTIATTIVGLVTIPLWISSAIGVLGLQDTLLDAVVLPDDFPPESKPPKATGPDSSSEATPTTTTPANEAAALDPELVELDAQTIAGLKINTNNLIESNSLTGKIRQLYKRYFAEKIGDQLPNPSPRYAVYHNYQQGSDGGYALLVGGAVEAAPSDQLETAQIAPGKYLKFQAAGKQPEAVIQAWRQIAAYFSDSPHRRAYRTDFERYDDQVPETVEIYVSIE
;
A
#
# COMPACT_ATOMS: atom_id res chain seq x y z
N MET A 1 -0.36 -9.96 -18.10
CA MET A 1 -1.57 -9.13 -17.83
C MET A 1 -2.57 -9.89 -16.95
N ILE A 2 -2.77 -11.19 -17.21
CA ILE A 2 -3.65 -12.05 -16.39
C ILE A 2 -3.03 -12.35 -15.01
N ASP A 3 -1.71 -12.41 -14.92
CA ASP A 3 -0.99 -12.87 -13.72
C ASP A 3 -1.01 -11.88 -12.54
N GLN A 4 -1.33 -10.61 -12.83
CA GLN A 4 -1.47 -9.55 -11.81
C GLN A 4 -2.90 -9.45 -11.24
N ILE A 5 -3.89 -10.07 -11.90
CA ILE A 5 -5.30 -10.02 -11.48
C ILE A 5 -5.51 -10.60 -10.07
N PRO A 6 -4.93 -11.76 -9.70
CA PRO A 6 -5.11 -12.32 -8.36
C PRO A 6 -4.62 -11.40 -7.25
N THR A 7 -3.49 -10.70 -7.47
CA THR A 7 -2.92 -9.79 -6.47
C THR A 7 -3.73 -8.50 -6.35
N ILE A 8 -4.10 -7.89 -7.48
CA ILE A 8 -4.97 -6.70 -7.49
C ILE A 8 -6.33 -7.02 -6.85
N LEU A 9 -6.87 -8.20 -7.16
CA LEU A 9 -8.07 -8.72 -6.52
C LEU A 9 -7.86 -8.89 -5.01
N GLY A 10 -6.74 -9.47 -4.57
CA GLY A 10 -6.39 -9.63 -3.16
C GLY A 10 -6.34 -8.31 -2.40
N LEU A 11 -5.65 -7.29 -2.94
CA LEU A 11 -5.59 -5.95 -2.35
C LEU A 11 -6.96 -5.28 -2.30
N THR A 12 -7.74 -5.41 -3.38
CA THR A 12 -9.10 -4.86 -3.44
C THR A 12 -10.02 -5.54 -2.42
N VAL A 13 -9.96 -6.87 -2.31
CA VAL A 13 -10.71 -7.65 -1.32
C VAL A 13 -10.28 -7.26 0.09
N ALA A 14 -9.00 -7.08 0.36
CA ALA A 14 -8.52 -6.63 1.67
C ALA A 14 -9.13 -5.26 2.06
N VAL A 15 -9.20 -4.32 1.12
CA VAL A 15 -9.86 -3.03 1.34
C VAL A 15 -11.34 -3.21 1.72
N PHE A 16 -12.06 -4.06 0.98
CA PHE A 16 -13.47 -4.34 1.27
C PHE A 16 -13.68 -5.14 2.55
N LEU A 17 -12.75 -5.99 2.97
CA LEU A 17 -12.81 -6.71 4.24
C LEU A 17 -12.69 -5.76 5.44
N VAL A 18 -11.77 -4.78 5.39
CA VAL A 18 -11.68 -3.75 6.43
C VAL A 18 -12.96 -2.92 6.48
N MET A 19 -13.53 -2.56 5.33
CA MET A 19 -14.84 -1.91 5.26
C MET A 19 -15.95 -2.81 5.86
N ALA A 20 -15.95 -4.11 5.59
CA ALA A 20 -16.90 -5.05 6.16
C ALA A 20 -16.78 -5.14 7.70
N ILE A 21 -15.56 -5.05 8.25
CA ILE A 21 -15.34 -4.95 9.70
C ILE A 21 -15.98 -3.67 10.26
N GLY A 22 -15.83 -2.53 9.58
CA GLY A 22 -16.50 -1.29 9.95
C GLY A 22 -18.03 -1.40 9.93
N GLY A 23 -18.58 -2.08 8.92
CA GLY A 23 -20.01 -2.39 8.84
C GLY A 23 -20.49 -3.31 9.97
N SER A 24 -19.71 -4.33 10.31
CA SER A 24 -19.98 -5.22 11.45
C SER A 24 -19.92 -4.46 12.78
N ALA A 25 -18.95 -3.56 12.96
CA ALA A 25 -18.87 -2.70 14.15
C ALA A 25 -20.07 -1.76 14.28
N ARG A 26 -20.64 -1.29 13.16
CA ARG A 26 -21.91 -0.54 13.14
C ARG A 26 -23.09 -1.44 13.50
N HIS A 27 -23.17 -2.63 12.94
CA HIS A 27 -24.23 -3.60 13.23
C HIS A 27 -24.28 -3.99 14.71
N LEU A 28 -23.10 -4.20 15.32
CA LEU A 28 -22.94 -4.53 16.73
C LEU A 28 -23.09 -3.32 17.68
N GLY A 29 -23.22 -2.10 17.13
CA GLY A 29 -23.37 -0.87 17.91
C GLY A 29 -22.08 -0.34 18.55
N TRP A 30 -20.91 -0.91 18.25
CA TRP A 30 -19.60 -0.43 18.74
C TRP A 30 -19.25 0.93 18.14
N LEU A 31 -19.50 1.09 16.84
CA LEU A 31 -19.33 2.34 16.14
C LEU A 31 -20.71 2.96 15.93
N THR A 32 -21.07 3.96 16.75
CA THR A 32 -22.39 4.60 16.69
C THR A 32 -22.42 5.80 15.75
N ARG A 33 -23.62 6.23 15.31
CA ARG A 33 -23.79 7.45 14.50
C ARG A 33 -23.24 8.72 15.16
N LYS A 34 -23.28 8.78 16.50
CA LYS A 34 -22.70 9.89 17.25
C LYS A 34 -21.17 9.92 17.14
N ALA A 35 -20.54 8.76 16.98
CA ALA A 35 -19.09 8.67 16.80
C ALA A 35 -18.64 9.12 15.40
N ASP A 36 -19.50 9.05 14.38
CA ASP A 36 -19.13 9.39 13.00
C ASP A 36 -18.59 10.80 12.86
N GLU A 37 -19.26 11.79 13.46
CA GLU A 37 -18.85 13.19 13.38
C GLU A 37 -17.50 13.43 14.06
N GLY A 38 -17.29 12.85 15.24
CA GLY A 38 -16.03 12.96 15.98
C GLY A 38 -14.87 12.29 15.22
N MET A 39 -15.11 11.09 14.71
CA MET A 39 -14.13 10.33 13.94
C MET A 39 -13.76 11.03 12.63
N LEU A 40 -14.76 11.55 11.90
CA LEU A 40 -14.54 12.30 10.67
C LEU A 40 -13.74 13.59 10.93
N LYS A 41 -14.10 14.36 11.97
CA LYS A 41 -13.35 15.57 12.35
C LYS A 41 -11.90 15.26 12.69
N LEU A 42 -11.65 14.20 13.47
CA LEU A 42 -10.30 13.78 13.82
C LEU A 42 -9.50 13.38 12.57
N CYS A 43 -10.10 12.61 11.67
CA CYS A 43 -9.46 12.22 10.41
C CYS A 43 -9.10 13.44 9.56
N ILE A 44 -10.07 14.32 9.27
CA ILE A 44 -9.87 15.46 8.36
C ILE A 44 -8.95 16.53 8.96
N ARG A 45 -9.02 16.77 10.28
CA ARG A 45 -8.30 17.88 10.93
C ARG A 45 -6.92 17.50 11.44
N VAL A 46 -6.63 16.22 11.63
CA VAL A 46 -5.38 15.74 12.23
C VAL A 46 -4.74 14.64 11.40
N LEU A 47 -5.40 13.49 11.25
CA LEU A 47 -4.75 12.30 10.70
C LEU A 47 -4.41 12.44 9.20
N VAL A 48 -5.34 12.96 8.40
CA VAL A 48 -5.14 13.19 6.96
C VAL A 48 -4.10 14.28 6.71
N PRO A 49 -4.09 15.43 7.41
CA PRO A 49 -2.96 16.36 7.37
C PRO A 49 -1.61 15.70 7.65
N CYS A 50 -1.50 14.85 8.69
CA CYS A 50 -0.25 14.14 8.96
C CYS A 50 0.14 13.20 7.82
N LEU A 51 -0.85 12.49 7.24
CA LEU A 51 -0.64 11.61 6.10
C LEU A 51 -0.18 12.38 4.85
N ILE A 52 -0.85 13.49 4.52
CA ILE A 52 -0.47 14.38 3.42
C ILE A 52 0.96 14.89 3.61
N PHE A 53 1.28 15.38 4.82
CA PHE A 53 2.60 15.93 5.09
C PHE A 53 3.69 14.88 4.84
N ARG A 54 3.49 13.66 5.36
CA ARG A 54 4.39 12.52 5.14
C ARG A 54 4.47 12.10 3.66
N SER A 55 3.38 12.19 2.92
CA SER A 55 3.33 11.78 1.51
C SER A 55 3.85 12.84 0.54
N VAL A 56 3.91 14.12 0.94
CA VAL A 56 4.30 15.23 0.06
C VAL A 56 5.69 15.74 0.38
N VAL A 57 6.06 15.90 1.65
CA VAL A 57 7.34 16.49 2.02
C VAL A 57 8.49 15.53 1.70
N GLY A 58 9.50 16.01 0.97
CA GLY A 58 10.65 15.21 0.54
C GLY A 58 10.33 14.14 -0.52
N ASN A 59 9.14 14.18 -1.11
CA ASN A 59 8.75 13.23 -2.16
C ASN A 59 9.32 13.67 -3.53
N PRO A 60 10.16 12.83 -4.18
CA PRO A 60 10.83 13.18 -5.43
C PRO A 60 9.87 13.36 -6.62
N ALA A 61 8.63 12.87 -6.54
CA ALA A 61 7.63 13.10 -7.57
C ALA A 61 7.40 14.60 -7.83
N PHE A 62 7.61 15.46 -6.82
CA PHE A 62 7.42 16.90 -6.93
C PHE A 62 8.65 17.67 -7.43
N ASP A 63 9.74 16.98 -7.76
CA ASP A 63 10.85 17.57 -8.51
C ASP A 63 10.45 17.85 -9.97
N ASP A 64 9.47 17.08 -10.49
CA ASP A 64 8.81 17.36 -11.76
C ASP A 64 7.64 18.34 -11.56
N ALA A 65 7.76 19.53 -12.16
CA ALA A 65 6.72 20.55 -12.12
C ALA A 65 5.37 20.07 -12.66
N THR A 66 5.33 19.10 -13.58
CA THR A 66 4.09 18.54 -14.12
C THR A 66 3.25 17.89 -13.02
N ASN A 67 3.89 17.29 -12.00
CA ASN A 67 3.24 16.70 -10.83
C ASN A 67 2.66 17.74 -9.85
N ILE A 68 2.88 19.03 -10.06
CA ILE A 68 2.31 20.10 -9.24
C ILE A 68 0.99 20.62 -9.83
N TYR A 69 0.96 20.90 -11.14
CA TYR A 69 -0.21 21.53 -11.77
C TYR A 69 -1.12 20.57 -12.53
N MET A 70 -0.61 19.48 -13.13
CA MET A 70 -1.44 18.55 -13.89
C MET A 70 -2.39 17.74 -13.00
N PRO A 71 -2.00 17.19 -11.83
CA PRO A 71 -2.92 16.41 -11.00
C PRO A 71 -4.18 17.18 -10.58
N PRO A 72 -4.12 18.40 -10.00
CA PRO A 72 -5.33 19.14 -9.66
C PRO A 72 -6.13 19.55 -10.88
N LEU A 73 -5.47 19.90 -12.01
CA LEU A 73 -6.19 20.20 -13.24
C LEU A 73 -6.97 18.99 -13.75
N PHE A 74 -6.33 17.81 -13.76
CA PHE A 74 -6.92 16.56 -14.21
C PHE A 74 -8.09 16.12 -13.32
N GLY A 75 -7.94 16.23 -12.00
CA GLY A 75 -9.02 15.98 -11.04
C GLY A 75 -10.19 16.95 -11.19
N PHE A 76 -9.91 18.25 -11.38
CA PHE A 76 -10.95 19.24 -11.61
C PHE A 76 -11.73 18.99 -12.90
N VAL A 77 -11.01 18.81 -14.01
CA VAL A 77 -11.61 18.63 -15.34
C VAL A 77 -12.42 17.34 -15.39
N SER A 78 -11.91 16.25 -14.83
CA SER A 78 -12.61 14.96 -14.85
C SER A 78 -13.94 15.02 -14.08
N VAL A 79 -13.97 15.60 -12.88
CA VAL A 79 -15.20 15.75 -12.09
C VAL A 79 -16.15 16.77 -12.71
N ALA A 80 -15.64 17.90 -13.20
CA ALA A 80 -16.46 18.93 -13.83
C ALA A 80 -17.13 18.40 -15.12
N LEU A 81 -16.36 17.83 -16.05
CA LEU A 81 -16.89 17.26 -17.28
C LEU A 81 -17.76 16.05 -17.00
N GLY A 82 -17.34 15.13 -16.13
CA GLY A 82 -18.12 13.98 -15.72
C GLY A 82 -19.49 14.38 -15.17
N THR A 83 -19.53 15.40 -14.31
CA THR A 83 -20.77 15.94 -13.75
C THR A 83 -21.68 16.53 -14.83
N LEU A 84 -21.14 17.40 -15.68
CA LEU A 84 -21.92 18.10 -16.72
C LEU A 84 -22.43 17.14 -17.79
N ILE A 85 -21.60 16.21 -18.25
CA ILE A 85 -21.96 15.17 -19.22
C ILE A 85 -23.03 14.26 -18.62
N ALA A 86 -22.84 13.77 -17.39
CA ALA A 86 -23.83 12.90 -16.74
C ALA A 86 -25.17 13.62 -16.51
N ALA A 87 -25.16 14.89 -16.09
CA ALA A 87 -26.38 15.69 -15.95
C ALA A 87 -27.10 15.88 -17.30
N TRP A 88 -26.35 16.14 -18.37
CA TRP A 88 -26.89 16.28 -19.72
C TRP A 88 -27.50 14.97 -20.22
N ILE A 89 -26.79 13.84 -20.09
CA ILE A 89 -27.31 12.51 -20.46
C ILE A 89 -28.56 12.19 -19.65
N ALA A 90 -28.56 12.45 -18.34
CA ALA A 90 -29.72 12.25 -17.47
C ALA A 90 -30.92 13.09 -17.89
N ARG A 91 -30.70 14.34 -18.32
CA ARG A 91 -31.75 15.22 -18.85
C ARG A 91 -32.35 14.66 -20.14
N VAL A 92 -31.52 14.19 -21.07
CA VAL A 92 -31.98 13.65 -22.37
C VAL A 92 -32.67 12.30 -22.20
N THR A 93 -32.18 11.46 -21.29
CA THR A 93 -32.74 10.13 -20.99
C THR A 93 -33.83 10.16 -19.92
N GLY A 94 -34.21 11.35 -19.44
CA GLY A 94 -35.14 11.54 -18.30
C GLY A 94 -36.48 10.83 -18.46
N ARG A 95 -36.98 10.68 -19.69
CA ARG A 95 -38.21 9.92 -19.99
C ARG A 95 -38.11 8.43 -19.68
N PHE A 96 -36.93 7.84 -19.84
CA PHE A 96 -36.69 6.42 -19.57
C PHE A 96 -36.32 6.17 -18.11
N THR A 97 -35.56 7.09 -17.51
CA THR A 97 -35.02 6.97 -16.15
C THR A 97 -35.94 7.51 -15.06
N GLY A 98 -36.95 8.32 -15.42
CA GLY A 98 -37.82 9.03 -14.48
C GLY A 98 -37.27 10.39 -14.03
N MET A 99 -36.08 10.79 -14.49
CA MET A 99 -35.43 12.05 -14.12
C MET A 99 -35.95 13.23 -14.95
N LEU A 100 -37.18 13.66 -14.67
CA LEU A 100 -37.87 14.70 -15.44
C LEU A 100 -37.63 16.14 -14.96
N SER A 101 -37.00 16.34 -13.80
CA SER A 101 -36.82 17.66 -13.18
C SER A 101 -35.35 18.03 -13.04
N ALA A 102 -35.06 19.33 -12.97
CA ALA A 102 -33.70 19.84 -12.74
C ALA A 102 -33.06 19.24 -11.51
N LYS A 103 -33.84 19.14 -10.44
CA LYS A 103 -33.42 18.53 -9.19
C LYS A 103 -32.90 17.10 -9.39
N THR A 104 -33.58 16.26 -10.17
CA THR A 104 -33.19 14.86 -10.34
C THR A 104 -31.99 14.68 -11.26
N TYR A 105 -31.96 15.31 -12.45
CA TYR A 105 -30.83 15.16 -13.37
C TYR A 105 -29.56 15.88 -12.89
N CYS A 106 -29.66 17.02 -12.19
CA CYS A 106 -28.48 17.66 -11.57
C CYS A 106 -27.90 16.79 -10.45
N SER A 107 -28.76 16.22 -9.60
CA SER A 107 -28.32 15.31 -8.53
C SER A 107 -27.66 14.06 -9.10
N PHE A 108 -28.24 13.48 -10.15
CA PHE A 108 -27.62 12.36 -10.86
C PHE A 108 -26.24 12.72 -11.43
N GLY A 109 -26.14 13.87 -12.10
CA GLY A 109 -24.88 14.36 -12.66
C GLY A 109 -23.79 14.47 -11.61
N VAL A 110 -24.09 15.11 -10.48
CA VAL A 110 -23.15 15.23 -9.35
C VAL A 110 -22.74 13.87 -8.78
N CYS A 111 -23.70 12.94 -8.62
CA CYS A 111 -23.40 11.62 -8.06
C CYS A 111 -22.59 10.72 -9.00
N VAL A 112 -22.82 10.80 -10.31
CA VAL A 112 -22.05 10.04 -11.30
C VAL A 112 -20.69 10.69 -11.59
N GLY A 113 -20.62 12.02 -11.55
CA GLY A 113 -19.39 12.78 -11.78
C GLY A 113 -18.38 12.68 -10.64
N ILE A 114 -18.85 12.68 -9.38
CA ILE A 114 -17.97 12.54 -8.22
C ILE A 114 -17.76 11.06 -7.89
N PHE A 115 -16.55 10.59 -8.15
CA PHE A 115 -16.10 9.25 -7.80
C PHE A 115 -15.48 9.19 -6.41
N ASN A 116 -15.29 8.01 -5.85
CA ASN A 116 -14.58 7.86 -4.59
C ASN A 116 -13.10 8.20 -4.79
N TYR A 117 -12.71 9.46 -4.53
CA TYR A 117 -11.34 9.97 -4.73
C TYR A 117 -10.48 9.94 -3.45
N GLY A 118 -11.13 9.87 -2.30
CA GLY A 118 -10.48 10.16 -1.02
C GLY A 118 -10.18 8.95 -0.16
N PHE A 119 -10.81 7.79 -0.39
CA PHE A 119 -10.83 6.74 0.64
C PHE A 119 -10.45 5.35 0.16
N VAL A 120 -11.14 4.82 -0.85
CA VAL A 120 -10.79 3.53 -1.47
C VAL A 120 -9.50 3.66 -2.29
N PRO A 121 -9.23 4.77 -3.00
CA PRO A 121 -7.98 4.95 -3.73
C PRO A 121 -6.74 4.98 -2.85
N LEU A 122 -6.78 5.61 -1.67
CA LEU A 122 -5.60 5.80 -0.81
C LEU A 122 -4.84 4.49 -0.54
N PRO A 123 -5.46 3.44 0.04
CA PRO A 123 -4.77 2.17 0.25
C PRO A 123 -4.40 1.47 -1.05
N LEU A 124 -5.16 1.64 -2.14
CA LEU A 124 -4.83 1.00 -3.42
C LEU A 124 -3.60 1.64 -4.06
N VAL A 125 -3.51 2.97 -4.09
CA VAL A 125 -2.33 3.70 -4.58
C VAL A 125 -1.13 3.39 -3.71
N GLU A 126 -1.27 3.45 -2.38
CA GLU A 126 -0.16 3.17 -1.45
C GLU A 126 0.40 1.75 -1.63
N ASN A 127 -0.47 0.74 -1.73
CA ASN A 127 -0.03 -0.66 -1.84
C ASN A 127 0.38 -1.09 -3.25
N LEU A 128 -0.11 -0.44 -4.31
CA LEU A 128 0.25 -0.78 -5.69
C LEU A 128 1.44 0.02 -6.21
N PHE A 129 1.51 1.31 -5.88
CA PHE A 129 2.43 2.27 -6.52
C PHE A 129 3.30 3.05 -5.54
N GLY A 130 3.00 3.00 -4.24
CA GLY A 130 3.87 3.57 -3.20
C GLY A 130 3.67 5.06 -2.91
N PRO A 131 4.58 5.66 -2.11
CA PRO A 131 4.39 6.99 -1.55
C PRO A 131 4.47 8.13 -2.58
N GLU A 132 5.20 7.92 -3.69
CA GLU A 132 5.32 8.90 -4.78
C GLU A 132 3.96 9.20 -5.41
N ALA A 133 3.28 8.14 -5.88
CA ALA A 133 1.93 8.20 -6.42
C ALA A 133 0.91 8.71 -5.38
N LEU A 134 1.07 8.31 -4.12
CA LEU A 134 0.18 8.73 -3.03
C LEU A 134 0.23 10.26 -2.80
N GLY A 135 1.42 10.86 -2.86
CA GLY A 135 1.57 12.32 -2.83
C GLY A 135 0.81 12.99 -3.98
N VAL A 136 0.97 12.47 -5.20
CA VAL A 136 0.31 13.00 -6.40
C VAL A 136 -1.22 12.85 -6.33
N LEU A 137 -1.73 11.77 -5.73
CA LEU A 137 -3.16 11.58 -5.45
C LEU A 137 -3.71 12.70 -4.56
N PHE A 138 -2.97 13.12 -3.54
CA PHE A 138 -3.43 14.22 -2.67
C PHE A 138 -3.56 15.55 -3.43
N LEU A 139 -2.62 15.88 -4.31
CA LEU A 139 -2.73 17.07 -5.17
C LEU A 139 -3.88 16.94 -6.17
N HIS A 140 -4.08 15.77 -6.77
CA HIS A 140 -5.23 15.48 -7.61
C HIS A 140 -6.55 15.78 -6.89
N ASN A 141 -6.65 15.39 -5.62
CA ASN A 141 -7.84 15.58 -4.81
C ASN A 141 -8.16 17.05 -4.52
N VAL A 142 -7.18 17.96 -4.53
CA VAL A 142 -7.44 19.41 -4.44
C VAL A 142 -8.26 19.88 -5.64
N GLY A 143 -7.94 19.36 -6.83
CA GLY A 143 -8.70 19.62 -8.05
C GLY A 143 -10.14 19.12 -7.97
N VAL A 144 -10.31 17.90 -7.44
CA VAL A 144 -11.63 17.30 -7.20
C VAL A 144 -12.45 18.16 -6.23
N GLU A 145 -11.88 18.56 -5.09
CA GLU A 145 -12.54 19.46 -4.12
C GLU A 145 -12.96 20.78 -4.76
N LEU A 146 -12.08 21.38 -5.58
CA LEU A 146 -12.40 22.60 -6.30
C LEU A 146 -13.61 22.40 -7.23
N ALA A 147 -13.65 21.31 -8.00
CA ALA A 147 -14.80 21.00 -8.86
C ALA A 147 -16.08 20.75 -8.07
N ILE A 148 -16.00 20.07 -6.93
CA ILE A 148 -17.14 19.82 -6.04
C ILE A 148 -17.76 21.14 -5.57
N TRP A 149 -16.95 22.02 -5.00
CA TRP A 149 -17.45 23.25 -4.38
C TRP A 149 -17.82 24.35 -5.38
N THR A 150 -17.36 24.23 -6.64
CA THR A 150 -17.69 25.19 -7.70
C THR A 150 -18.76 24.67 -8.66
N ILE A 151 -18.48 23.59 -9.37
CA ILE A 151 -19.34 23.05 -10.43
C ILE A 151 -20.46 22.21 -9.85
N CYS A 152 -20.16 21.25 -8.97
CA CYS A 152 -21.17 20.31 -8.49
C CYS A 152 -22.20 20.98 -7.58
N VAL A 153 -21.74 21.71 -6.55
CA VAL A 153 -22.62 22.50 -5.68
C VAL A 153 -23.32 23.59 -6.48
N GLY A 154 -22.62 24.25 -7.41
CA GLY A 154 -23.21 25.26 -8.29
C GLY A 154 -24.36 24.72 -9.13
N LEU A 155 -24.20 23.52 -9.68
CA LEU A 155 -25.21 22.85 -10.50
C LEU A 155 -26.46 22.47 -9.70
N VAL A 156 -26.30 22.04 -8.45
CA VAL A 156 -27.43 21.64 -7.58
C VAL A 156 -28.11 22.86 -6.96
N ALA A 157 -27.34 23.84 -6.49
CA ALA A 157 -27.86 25.05 -5.86
C ALA A 157 -28.36 26.11 -6.87
N GLY A 158 -28.09 25.94 -8.16
CA GLY A 158 -28.48 26.90 -9.21
C GLY A 158 -27.58 28.14 -9.29
N GLY A 159 -26.36 28.07 -8.76
CA GLY A 159 -25.39 29.16 -8.76
C GLY A 159 -24.24 28.92 -7.78
N LEU A 160 -23.12 29.65 -7.97
CA LEU A 160 -21.95 29.52 -7.10
C LEU A 160 -22.24 30.07 -5.70
N SER A 161 -21.96 29.27 -4.67
CA SER A 161 -22.07 29.71 -3.27
C SER A 161 -21.04 30.79 -2.97
N LYS A 162 -21.38 31.81 -2.17
CA LYS A 162 -20.44 32.89 -1.79
C LYS A 162 -19.24 32.38 -0.98
N ASP A 163 -19.42 31.29 -0.26
CA ASP A 163 -18.42 30.74 0.67
C ASP A 163 -17.65 29.53 0.08
N TRP A 164 -17.75 29.28 -1.22
CA TRP A 164 -17.13 28.11 -1.89
C TRP A 164 -15.63 27.96 -1.55
N TRP A 165 -14.90 29.07 -1.51
CA TRP A 165 -13.45 29.07 -1.27
C TRP A 165 -13.10 28.63 0.15
N LYS A 166 -13.97 28.86 1.14
CA LYS A 166 -13.76 28.42 2.52
C LYS A 166 -13.81 26.89 2.64
N HIS A 167 -14.58 26.25 1.76
CA HIS A 167 -14.68 24.79 1.73
C HIS A 167 -13.47 24.14 1.03
N VAL A 168 -12.93 24.81 0.00
CA VAL A 168 -11.68 24.40 -0.65
C VAL A 168 -10.48 24.63 0.29
N ALA A 169 -10.47 25.73 1.04
CA ALA A 169 -9.45 26.03 2.05
C ALA A 169 -9.65 25.22 3.36
N ASN A 170 -9.71 23.90 3.23
CA ASN A 170 -9.84 22.96 4.34
C ASN A 170 -8.45 22.50 4.86
N PRO A 171 -8.37 21.86 6.04
CA PRO A 171 -7.08 21.45 6.61
C PRO A 171 -6.22 20.56 5.68
N PRO A 172 -6.77 19.56 4.95
CA PRO A 172 -6.02 18.81 3.96
C PRO A 172 -5.38 19.70 2.87
N SER A 173 -6.16 20.60 2.25
CA SER A 173 -5.67 21.46 1.17
C SER A 173 -4.63 22.48 1.66
N ILE A 174 -4.83 23.04 2.87
CA ILE A 174 -3.84 23.91 3.51
C ILE A 174 -2.54 23.14 3.75
N THR A 175 -2.64 21.89 4.19
CA THR A 175 -1.45 21.05 4.45
C THR A 175 -0.68 20.80 3.16
N ILE A 176 -1.35 20.54 2.04
CA ILE A 176 -0.69 20.41 0.73
C ILE A 176 0.11 21.67 0.39
N VAL A 177 -0.48 22.85 0.54
CA VAL A 177 0.21 24.13 0.27
C VAL A 177 1.43 24.29 1.18
N VAL A 178 1.30 23.98 2.47
CA VAL A 178 2.41 24.02 3.43
C VAL A 178 3.51 23.05 3.03
N SER A 179 3.17 21.79 2.72
CA SER A 179 4.13 20.75 2.34
C SER A 179 4.87 21.07 1.05
N LEU A 180 4.18 21.59 0.03
CA LEU A 180 4.81 22.04 -1.21
C LEU A 180 5.73 23.25 -0.97
N THR A 181 5.34 24.16 -0.06
CA THR A 181 6.19 25.30 0.33
C THR A 181 7.48 24.83 1.02
N VAL A 182 7.38 23.83 1.90
CA VAL A 182 8.54 23.21 2.55
C VAL A 182 9.49 22.59 1.52
N ASN A 183 8.97 21.86 0.53
CA ASN A 183 9.78 21.30 -0.55
C ASN A 183 10.44 22.39 -1.38
N PHE A 184 9.68 23.41 -1.79
CA PHE A 184 10.18 24.52 -2.60
C PHE A 184 11.33 25.28 -1.92
N LEU A 185 11.24 25.46 -0.60
CA LEU A 185 12.28 26.11 0.19
C LEU A 185 13.47 25.19 0.53
N GLY A 186 13.44 23.92 0.11
CA GLY A 186 14.47 22.93 0.45
C GLY A 186 14.53 22.62 1.94
N LEU A 187 13.42 22.79 2.67
CA LEU A 187 13.38 22.64 4.13
C LEU A 187 13.16 21.20 4.59
N ALA A 188 12.85 20.28 3.68
CA ALA A 188 12.57 18.87 4.00
C ALA A 188 13.69 18.20 4.83
N PRO A 189 14.99 18.32 4.50
CA PRO A 189 16.07 17.73 5.30
C PRO A 189 16.26 18.34 6.69
N TYR A 190 15.69 19.52 6.95
CA TYR A 190 15.83 20.24 8.22
C TYR A 190 14.70 19.93 9.21
N ILE A 191 13.74 19.09 8.83
CA ILE A 191 12.66 18.67 9.72
C ILE A 191 13.26 17.77 10.81
N PRO A 192 13.08 18.10 12.10
CA PRO A 192 13.55 17.25 13.18
C PRO A 192 12.89 15.87 13.17
N GLU A 193 13.68 14.83 13.46
CA GLU A 193 13.20 13.43 13.58
C GLU A 193 11.99 13.29 14.51
N MET A 194 11.95 14.10 15.59
CA MET A 194 10.81 14.14 16.51
C MET A 194 9.48 14.49 15.80
N ILE A 195 9.49 15.49 14.92
CA ILE A 195 8.29 15.92 14.19
C ILE A 195 7.88 14.82 13.21
N ASP A 196 8.86 14.31 12.47
CA ASP A 196 8.65 13.26 11.50
C ASP A 196 8.04 12.00 12.16
N GLN A 197 8.58 11.52 13.28
CA GLN A 197 8.03 10.39 14.04
C GLN A 197 6.58 10.60 14.51
N VAL A 198 6.23 11.82 14.93
CA VAL A 198 4.84 12.18 15.28
C VAL A 198 3.94 12.07 14.04
N MET A 199 4.36 12.61 12.91
CA MET A 199 3.62 12.51 11.66
C MET A 199 3.43 11.06 11.23
N ARG A 200 4.48 10.22 11.32
CA ARG A 200 4.42 8.79 10.97
C ARG A 200 3.40 8.03 11.82
N THR A 201 3.39 8.29 13.12
CA THR A 201 2.51 7.59 14.07
C THR A 201 1.05 7.97 13.85
N LEU A 202 0.76 9.27 13.67
CA LEU A 202 -0.60 9.74 13.40
C LEU A 202 -1.10 9.34 12.01
N SER A 203 -0.25 9.40 10.98
CA SER A 203 -0.62 9.05 9.61
C SER A 203 -0.98 7.57 9.48
N ALA A 204 -0.32 6.68 10.22
CA ALA A 204 -0.56 5.24 10.16
C ALA A 204 -2.00 4.85 10.53
N ALA A 205 -2.69 5.66 11.34
CA ALA A 205 -4.09 5.43 11.71
C ALA A 205 -5.09 5.99 10.69
N ALA A 206 -4.68 6.90 9.79
CA ALA A 206 -5.60 7.65 8.93
C ALA A 206 -6.42 6.74 8.01
N ILE A 207 -5.76 5.89 7.24
CA ILE A 207 -6.40 5.01 6.26
C ILE A 207 -7.32 3.97 6.95
N PRO A 208 -6.86 3.19 7.94
CA PRO A 208 -7.73 2.22 8.64
C PRO A 208 -8.97 2.86 9.26
N MET A 209 -8.82 4.01 9.92
CA MET A 209 -9.95 4.72 10.55
C MET A 209 -11.00 5.17 9.53
N MET A 210 -10.55 5.70 8.39
CA MET A 210 -11.46 6.10 7.32
C MET A 210 -12.17 4.90 6.68
N MET A 211 -11.48 3.78 6.46
CA MET A 211 -12.09 2.57 5.90
C MET A 211 -13.18 1.99 6.82
N LEU A 212 -12.94 1.97 8.14
CA LEU A 212 -13.93 1.57 9.12
C LEU A 212 -15.15 2.50 9.12
N LEU A 213 -14.94 3.81 9.08
CA LEU A 213 -16.03 4.81 9.00
C LEU A 213 -16.90 4.60 7.77
N ILE A 214 -16.30 4.32 6.61
CA ILE A 214 -17.04 4.11 5.36
C ILE A 214 -17.82 2.82 5.42
N GLY A 215 -17.21 1.74 5.93
CA GLY A 215 -17.90 0.49 6.18
C GLY A 215 -19.18 0.66 7.01
N ALA A 216 -19.08 1.45 8.08
CA ALA A 216 -20.20 1.78 8.94
C ALA A 216 -21.27 2.60 8.21
N ASN A 217 -20.87 3.65 7.48
CA ASN A 217 -21.80 4.47 6.68
C ASN A 217 -22.45 3.67 5.53
N PHE A 218 -21.76 2.68 4.99
CA PHE A 218 -22.28 1.80 3.94
C PHE A 218 -23.32 0.82 4.51
N PHE A 219 -23.09 0.30 5.72
CA PHE A 219 -24.08 -0.51 6.43
C PHE A 219 -25.38 0.26 6.69
N ASP A 220 -25.30 1.51 7.15
CA ASP A 220 -26.47 2.39 7.36
C ASP A 220 -27.25 2.60 6.04
N GLN A 221 -26.55 2.71 4.90
CA GLN A 221 -27.19 2.86 3.57
C GLN A 221 -27.94 1.60 3.13
N ILE A 222 -27.34 0.41 3.30
CA ILE A 222 -27.97 -0.86 2.89
C ILE A 222 -29.18 -1.19 3.77
N THR A 223 -29.07 -0.94 5.08
CA THR A 223 -30.14 -1.24 6.03
C THR A 223 -31.27 -0.21 6.02
N GLY A 224 -31.16 0.85 5.21
CA GLY A 224 -32.11 1.96 5.17
C GLY A 224 -32.15 2.78 6.46
N ALA A 225 -31.23 2.52 7.38
CA ALA A 225 -31.20 3.14 8.68
C ALA A 225 -30.61 4.57 8.51
N GLY A 226 -31.47 5.55 8.26
CA GLY A 226 -31.08 6.94 7.91
C GLY A 226 -31.74 7.48 6.63
N ALA A 227 -32.58 6.67 5.98
CA ALA A 227 -33.55 7.14 5.01
C ALA A 227 -34.89 7.36 5.72
N ASP A 228 -35.36 8.61 5.75
CA ASP A 228 -36.75 8.87 6.13
C ASP A 228 -37.66 8.14 5.15
N ALA A 229 -38.39 7.14 5.66
CA ALA A 229 -39.42 6.42 4.94
C ALA A 229 -40.50 7.41 4.49
N THR A 230 -40.35 7.95 3.29
CA THR A 230 -41.33 8.89 2.71
C THR A 230 -41.72 8.43 1.31
N ASP A 231 -42.90 7.81 1.30
CA ASP A 231 -43.86 7.57 0.23
C ASP A 231 -43.37 7.27 -1.18
N GLY A 232 -43.81 6.10 -1.65
CA GLY A 232 -43.67 5.63 -3.00
C GLY A 232 -44.54 6.43 -3.97
N LYS A 233 -43.90 7.05 -4.95
CA LYS A 233 -44.46 7.20 -6.28
C LYS A 233 -43.40 6.87 -7.33
N ASN A 234 -43.81 5.99 -8.24
CA ASN A 234 -43.21 5.58 -9.51
C ASN A 234 -42.16 6.54 -10.09
N GLU A 235 -40.90 6.25 -9.81
CA GLU A 235 -39.81 6.56 -10.73
C GLU A 235 -39.24 5.21 -11.19
N ASN A 236 -38.83 5.09 -12.45
CA ASN A 236 -38.19 3.87 -12.97
C ASN A 236 -36.85 3.63 -12.25
N LEU A 237 -36.93 2.98 -11.09
CA LEU A 237 -35.83 2.72 -10.15
C LEU A 237 -34.64 2.05 -10.84
N TRP A 238 -34.93 1.07 -11.70
CA TRP A 238 -33.93 0.31 -12.46
C TRP A 238 -33.26 1.14 -13.56
N GLY A 239 -33.97 2.09 -14.16
CA GLY A 239 -33.43 2.95 -15.22
C GLY A 239 -32.35 3.90 -14.70
N THR A 240 -32.56 4.50 -13.52
CA THR A 240 -31.56 5.36 -12.87
C THR A 240 -30.32 4.57 -12.47
N ALA A 241 -30.49 3.44 -11.80
CA ALA A 241 -29.37 2.58 -11.36
C ALA A 241 -28.58 2.02 -12.56
N GLY A 242 -29.28 1.53 -13.59
CA GLY A 242 -28.65 1.02 -14.80
C GLY A 242 -27.84 2.07 -15.55
N LEU A 243 -28.38 3.30 -15.70
CA LEU A 243 -27.64 4.40 -16.33
C LEU A 243 -26.43 4.81 -15.48
N ALA A 244 -26.56 4.84 -14.15
CA ALA A 244 -25.46 5.17 -13.25
C ALA A 244 -24.30 4.17 -13.38
N VAL A 245 -24.61 2.88 -13.39
CA VAL A 245 -23.62 1.81 -13.57
C VAL A 245 -22.97 1.90 -14.96
N LEU A 246 -23.77 2.08 -16.02
CA LEU A 246 -23.25 2.21 -17.38
C LEU A 246 -22.26 3.38 -17.49
N LEU A 247 -22.61 4.55 -16.96
CA LEU A 247 -21.76 5.72 -17.04
C LEU A 247 -20.55 5.61 -16.12
N ARG A 248 -20.74 5.34 -14.82
CA ARG A 248 -19.67 5.41 -13.82
C ARG A 248 -18.75 4.20 -13.82
N CYS A 249 -19.27 3.00 -14.04
CA CYS A 249 -18.49 1.76 -14.04
C CYS A 249 -18.11 1.29 -15.45
N GLY A 250 -18.59 1.95 -16.51
CA GLY A 250 -18.33 1.59 -17.91
C GLY A 250 -17.71 2.74 -18.71
N VAL A 251 -18.51 3.74 -19.08
CA VAL A 251 -18.11 4.79 -20.02
C VAL A 251 -17.04 5.73 -19.46
N PHE A 252 -17.22 6.24 -18.25
CA PHE A 252 -16.31 7.21 -17.64
C PHE A 252 -14.91 6.64 -17.37
N PRO A 253 -14.75 5.40 -16.86
CA PRO A 253 -13.44 4.77 -16.76
C PRO A 253 -12.69 4.77 -18.10
N VAL A 254 -13.36 4.43 -19.22
CA VAL A 254 -12.76 4.46 -20.56
C VAL A 254 -12.30 5.87 -20.93
N LEU A 255 -13.16 6.88 -20.77
CA LEU A 255 -12.81 8.27 -21.09
C LEU A 255 -11.65 8.79 -20.23
N TYR A 256 -11.66 8.42 -18.96
CA TYR A 256 -10.66 8.82 -17.98
C TYR A 256 -9.28 8.21 -18.32
N LEU A 257 -9.25 6.92 -18.64
CA LEU A 257 -8.02 6.22 -19.06
C LEU A 257 -7.53 6.69 -20.44
N LEU A 258 -8.44 6.96 -21.37
CA LEU A 258 -8.09 7.51 -22.68
C LEU A 258 -7.43 8.89 -22.53
N ALA A 259 -7.98 9.76 -21.68
CA ALA A 259 -7.37 11.05 -21.36
C ALA A 259 -5.97 10.87 -20.75
N ALA A 260 -5.80 9.94 -19.80
CA ALA A 260 -4.51 9.63 -19.19
C ALA A 260 -3.48 9.05 -20.19
N ALA A 261 -3.94 8.30 -21.19
CA ALA A 261 -3.08 7.73 -22.23
C ALA A 261 -2.66 8.76 -23.28
N MET A 262 -3.54 9.70 -23.62
CA MET A 262 -3.30 10.69 -24.69
C MET A 262 -2.61 11.97 -24.22
N LEU A 263 -2.77 12.35 -22.95
CA LEU A 263 -2.17 13.56 -22.41
C LEU A 263 -0.71 13.31 -21.98
N PRO A 264 0.18 14.31 -22.13
CA PRO A 264 1.56 14.23 -21.66
C PRO A 264 1.61 14.46 -20.14
N ILE A 265 1.13 13.48 -19.38
CA ILE A 265 1.16 13.47 -17.92
C ILE A 265 2.27 12.57 -17.38
N SER A 266 2.72 12.88 -16.17
CA SER A 266 3.73 12.12 -15.43
C SER A 266 3.33 10.66 -15.19
N ARG A 267 4.32 9.83 -14.83
CA ARG A 267 4.12 8.43 -14.49
C ARG A 267 3.21 8.29 -13.27
N GLU A 268 3.43 9.13 -12.26
CA GLU A 268 2.70 9.12 -11.00
C GLU A 268 1.23 9.51 -11.21
N LEU A 269 0.95 10.50 -12.07
CA LEU A 269 -0.42 10.87 -12.39
C LEU A 269 -1.13 9.76 -13.21
N LYS A 270 -0.42 9.01 -14.06
CA LYS A 270 -0.99 7.82 -14.71
C LYS A 270 -1.35 6.72 -13.70
N GLN A 271 -0.52 6.51 -12.68
CA GLN A 271 -0.80 5.58 -11.58
C GLN A 271 -2.04 5.99 -10.79
N VAL A 272 -2.14 7.27 -10.42
CA VAL A 272 -3.35 7.83 -9.80
C VAL A 272 -4.56 7.62 -10.71
N ALA A 273 -4.41 7.90 -12.01
CA ALA A 273 -5.51 7.79 -12.94
C ALA A 273 -5.99 6.34 -13.14
N ALA A 274 -5.08 5.36 -13.09
CA ALA A 274 -5.41 3.94 -13.16
C ALA A 274 -6.33 3.50 -12.00
N ILE A 275 -6.11 4.06 -10.80
CA ILE A 275 -6.93 3.77 -9.63
C ILE A 275 -8.25 4.55 -9.68
N GLU A 276 -8.20 5.86 -9.92
CA GLU A 276 -9.37 6.75 -9.88
C GLU A 276 -10.42 6.42 -10.96
N ALA A 277 -9.98 5.96 -12.13
CA ALA A 277 -10.87 5.49 -13.17
C ALA A 277 -11.75 4.33 -12.70
N ALA A 278 -11.22 3.45 -11.85
CA ALA A 278 -11.90 2.24 -11.38
C ALA A 278 -12.94 2.52 -10.28
N MET A 279 -12.89 3.70 -9.65
CA MET A 279 -13.65 3.96 -8.43
C MET A 279 -15.15 4.07 -8.65
N PRO A 280 -16.01 3.56 -7.75
CA PRO A 280 -17.44 3.79 -7.81
C PRO A 280 -17.78 5.25 -7.45
N ALA A 281 -19.07 5.61 -7.49
CA ALA A 281 -19.51 6.92 -7.04
C ALA A 281 -19.20 7.14 -5.56
N ALA A 282 -18.89 8.38 -5.18
CA ALA A 282 -18.67 8.73 -3.78
C ALA A 282 -19.96 8.65 -2.95
N VAL A 283 -19.81 8.56 -1.63
CA VAL A 283 -20.91 8.67 -0.66
C VAL A 283 -21.24 10.14 -0.35
N PHE A 284 -20.24 11.02 -0.38
CA PHE A 284 -20.37 12.44 -0.05
C PHE A 284 -21.48 13.20 -0.83
N PRO A 285 -21.73 12.93 -2.13
CA PRO A 285 -22.84 13.53 -2.87
C PRO A 285 -24.24 13.34 -2.24
N ILE A 286 -24.45 12.30 -1.43
CA ILE A 286 -25.72 12.11 -0.70
C ILE A 286 -25.93 13.26 0.30
N VAL A 287 -24.87 13.71 0.96
CA VAL A 287 -24.93 14.83 1.91
C VAL A 287 -25.10 16.15 1.16
N LEU A 288 -24.35 16.36 0.07
CA LEU A 288 -24.46 17.58 -0.74
C LEU A 288 -25.88 17.79 -1.28
N THR A 289 -26.48 16.74 -1.83
CA THR A 289 -27.86 16.83 -2.35
C THR A 289 -28.87 17.14 -1.26
N ARG A 290 -28.68 16.67 -0.02
CA ARG A 290 -29.53 17.06 1.12
C ARG A 290 -29.38 18.53 1.50
N LEU A 291 -28.15 19.03 1.55
CA LEU A 291 -27.86 20.39 2.02
C LEU A 291 -28.19 21.49 0.99
N TYR A 292 -28.03 21.19 -0.29
CA TYR A 292 -28.12 22.19 -1.36
C TYR A 292 -29.39 22.07 -2.22
N GLY A 293 -30.37 21.28 -1.78
CA GLY A 293 -31.69 21.19 -2.43
C GLY A 293 -31.77 20.20 -3.61
N GLY A 294 -30.81 19.28 -3.72
CA GLY A 294 -30.85 18.14 -4.63
C GLY A 294 -31.78 17.01 -4.16
N GLU A 295 -31.78 15.88 -4.88
CA GLU A 295 -32.61 14.71 -4.62
C GLU A 295 -31.78 13.57 -4.00
N PRO A 296 -31.80 13.39 -2.66
CA PRO A 296 -30.97 12.41 -1.97
C PRO A 296 -31.28 10.96 -2.36
N ARG A 297 -32.50 10.68 -2.82
CA ARG A 297 -32.91 9.35 -3.29
C ARG A 297 -32.12 8.92 -4.51
N ILE A 298 -31.90 9.85 -5.45
CA ILE A 298 -31.08 9.59 -6.65
C ILE A 298 -29.64 9.33 -6.23
N ALA A 299 -29.11 10.15 -5.32
CA ALA A 299 -27.75 9.99 -4.82
C ALA A 299 -27.52 8.62 -4.18
N LEU A 300 -28.42 8.22 -3.26
CA LEU A 300 -28.36 6.93 -2.59
C LEU A 300 -28.41 5.76 -3.60
N ARG A 301 -29.31 5.82 -4.59
CA ARG A 301 -29.43 4.80 -5.64
C ARG A 301 -28.14 4.66 -6.46
N VAL A 302 -27.57 5.78 -6.90
CA VAL A 302 -26.31 5.82 -7.67
C VAL A 302 -25.15 5.24 -6.86
N THR A 303 -24.98 5.68 -5.62
CA THR A 303 -23.91 5.22 -4.74
C THR A 303 -24.01 3.72 -4.48
N ILE A 304 -25.19 3.20 -4.10
CA ILE A 304 -25.37 1.77 -3.83
C ILE A 304 -25.12 0.94 -5.09
N ALA A 305 -25.73 1.31 -6.22
CA ALA A 305 -25.64 0.54 -7.46
C ALA A 305 -24.19 0.45 -7.97
N THR A 306 -23.48 1.59 -8.02
CA THR A 306 -22.09 1.63 -8.48
C THR A 306 -21.13 0.98 -7.50
N THR A 307 -21.39 1.02 -6.19
CA THR A 307 -20.55 0.34 -5.19
C THR A 307 -20.66 -1.17 -5.29
N ILE A 308 -21.88 -1.71 -5.43
CA ILE A 308 -22.10 -3.17 -5.59
C ILE A 308 -21.43 -3.67 -6.87
N VAL A 309 -21.62 -2.99 -8.00
CA VAL A 309 -20.95 -3.35 -9.27
C VAL A 309 -19.44 -3.08 -9.20
N GLY A 310 -19.03 -2.08 -8.43
CA GLY A 310 -17.65 -1.71 -8.12
C GLY A 310 -16.84 -2.87 -7.54
N LEU A 311 -17.44 -3.71 -6.70
CA LEU A 311 -16.77 -4.88 -6.10
C LEU A 311 -16.11 -5.79 -7.16
N VAL A 312 -16.75 -5.92 -8.33
CA VAL A 312 -16.25 -6.74 -9.44
C VAL A 312 -15.48 -5.89 -10.45
N THR A 313 -15.94 -4.67 -10.73
CA THR A 313 -15.37 -3.83 -11.80
C THR A 313 -14.07 -3.14 -11.41
N ILE A 314 -13.85 -2.83 -10.12
CA ILE A 314 -12.61 -2.19 -9.64
C ILE A 314 -11.35 -2.99 -10.03
N PRO A 315 -11.21 -4.28 -9.66
CA PRO A 315 -9.99 -5.02 -9.96
C PRO A 315 -9.77 -5.21 -11.48
N LEU A 316 -10.86 -5.34 -12.25
CA LEU A 316 -10.80 -5.45 -13.71
C LEU A 316 -10.33 -4.15 -14.37
N TRP A 317 -10.83 -3.01 -13.92
CA TRP A 317 -10.40 -1.70 -14.42
C TRP A 317 -8.96 -1.40 -14.06
N ILE A 318 -8.54 -1.66 -12.82
CA ILE A 318 -7.15 -1.45 -12.39
C ILE A 318 -6.21 -2.30 -13.23
N SER A 319 -6.51 -3.60 -13.39
CA SER A 319 -5.69 -4.50 -14.22
C SER A 319 -5.60 -4.04 -15.67
N SER A 320 -6.73 -3.63 -16.26
CA SER A 320 -6.76 -3.12 -17.63
C SER A 320 -6.00 -1.80 -17.78
N ALA A 321 -6.13 -0.90 -16.80
CA ALA A 321 -5.46 0.40 -16.78
C ALA A 321 -3.94 0.27 -16.70
N ILE A 322 -3.43 -0.64 -15.86
CA ILE A 322 -2.01 -0.95 -15.78
C ILE A 322 -1.47 -1.39 -17.15
N GLY A 323 -2.22 -2.25 -17.85
CA GLY A 323 -1.91 -2.70 -19.20
C GLY A 323 -1.85 -1.57 -20.22
N VAL A 324 -2.93 -0.78 -20.30
CA VAL A 324 -3.10 0.30 -21.29
C VAL A 324 -2.13 1.46 -21.07
N LEU A 325 -1.82 1.79 -19.81
CA LEU A 325 -0.96 2.91 -19.46
C LEU A 325 0.53 2.51 -19.36
N GLY A 326 0.87 1.23 -19.54
CA GLY A 326 2.25 0.75 -19.49
C GLY A 326 2.87 0.82 -18.09
N LEU A 327 2.11 0.47 -17.05
CA LEU A 327 2.50 0.66 -15.65
C LEU A 327 3.04 -0.61 -14.97
N GLN A 328 3.34 -1.66 -15.72
CA GLN A 328 3.72 -2.97 -15.19
C GLN A 328 4.99 -2.89 -14.32
N ASP A 329 6.00 -2.18 -14.81
CA ASP A 329 7.30 -2.00 -14.13
C ASP A 329 7.25 -0.94 -13.00
N THR A 330 6.05 -0.51 -12.64
CA THR A 330 5.83 0.48 -11.57
C THR A 330 5.22 -0.13 -10.32
N LEU A 331 4.72 -1.37 -10.44
CA LEU A 331 4.05 -2.04 -9.34
C LEU A 331 5.08 -2.40 -8.28
N LEU A 332 4.74 -2.16 -7.01
CA LEU A 332 5.57 -2.57 -5.91
C LEU A 332 5.77 -4.09 -5.94
N ASP A 333 6.98 -4.57 -5.65
CA ASP A 333 7.39 -5.99 -5.76
C ASP A 333 6.62 -6.96 -4.86
N ALA A 334 5.73 -6.48 -3.99
CA ALA A 334 4.71 -7.28 -3.32
C ALA A 334 3.62 -7.80 -4.29
N VAL A 335 3.56 -7.26 -5.51
CA VAL A 335 2.56 -7.53 -6.55
C VAL A 335 3.05 -8.56 -7.58
N VAL A 336 4.36 -8.78 -7.68
CA VAL A 336 4.96 -9.85 -8.50
C VAL A 336 4.98 -11.13 -7.67
N LEU A 337 3.98 -11.98 -7.86
CA LEU A 337 4.13 -13.40 -7.51
C LEU A 337 5.33 -13.91 -8.33
N PRO A 338 6.32 -14.59 -7.72
CA PRO A 338 7.37 -15.20 -8.51
C PRO A 338 6.75 -16.23 -9.45
N ASP A 339 6.84 -15.95 -10.75
CA ASP A 339 6.65 -16.94 -11.80
C ASP A 339 7.69 -18.06 -11.62
N ASP A 340 7.24 -19.30 -11.79
CA ASP A 340 8.02 -20.53 -11.90
C ASP A 340 8.86 -20.95 -10.68
N PHE A 341 8.21 -21.66 -9.74
CA PHE A 341 8.86 -22.86 -9.18
C PHE A 341 8.69 -24.00 -10.19
N PRO A 342 9.77 -24.62 -10.71
CA PRO A 342 9.62 -25.87 -11.43
C PRO A 342 8.96 -26.90 -10.50
N PRO A 343 8.04 -27.74 -10.99
CA PRO A 343 7.40 -28.75 -10.14
C PRO A 343 8.49 -29.64 -9.56
N GLU A 344 8.53 -29.73 -8.23
CA GLU A 344 9.38 -30.64 -7.48
C GLU A 344 9.40 -32.02 -8.16
N SER A 345 10.57 -32.44 -8.62
CA SER A 345 10.81 -33.84 -8.91
C SER A 345 10.60 -34.61 -7.61
N LYS A 346 9.52 -35.41 -7.57
CA LYS A 346 9.18 -36.27 -6.44
C LYS A 346 10.45 -36.94 -5.87
N PRO A 347 10.67 -36.88 -4.55
CA PRO A 347 11.81 -37.56 -3.94
C PRO A 347 11.69 -39.07 -4.18
N PRO A 348 12.80 -39.78 -4.46
CA PRO A 348 12.79 -41.23 -4.61
C PRO A 348 12.35 -41.88 -3.29
N LYS A 349 11.45 -42.87 -3.40
CA LYS A 349 11.05 -43.71 -2.27
C LYS A 349 12.28 -44.39 -1.67
N ALA A 350 12.68 -43.98 -0.48
CA ALA A 350 13.62 -44.72 0.33
C ALA A 350 12.93 -45.99 0.85
N THR A 351 13.43 -47.13 0.39
CA THR A 351 13.17 -48.46 0.96
C THR A 351 13.78 -48.53 2.36
N GLY A 352 12.97 -48.92 3.35
CA GLY A 352 13.44 -49.16 4.73
C GLY A 352 14.43 -50.33 4.85
N PRO A 353 15.02 -50.49 6.03
CA PRO A 353 14.66 -51.68 6.79
C PRO A 353 14.41 -51.44 8.29
N ASP A 354 13.77 -52.46 8.85
CA ASP A 354 13.31 -52.67 10.21
C ASP A 354 14.33 -52.39 11.33
N SER A 355 13.84 -51.90 12.48
CA SER A 355 13.83 -52.70 13.71
C SER A 355 13.05 -52.04 14.85
N SER A 356 12.30 -52.90 15.52
CA SER A 356 11.49 -52.77 16.73
C SER A 356 12.21 -52.20 17.96
N SER A 357 11.51 -51.44 18.80
CA SER A 357 11.05 -51.89 20.12
C SER A 357 10.54 -50.74 21.01
N GLU A 358 9.41 -51.02 21.65
CA GLU A 358 8.94 -50.53 22.96
C GLU A 358 8.30 -49.15 23.12
N ALA A 359 7.10 -49.23 23.71
CA ALA A 359 6.18 -48.17 24.03
C ALA A 359 6.15 -47.91 25.53
N THR A 360 5.98 -46.66 25.95
CA THR A 360 5.12 -46.30 27.10
C THR A 360 4.69 -44.82 26.96
N PRO A 361 3.41 -44.47 27.18
CA PRO A 361 2.91 -43.12 26.94
C PRO A 361 3.11 -42.25 28.18
N THR A 362 3.81 -41.12 28.04
CA THR A 362 3.82 -40.04 29.03
C THR A 362 3.17 -38.80 28.43
N THR A 363 2.05 -38.44 29.06
CA THR A 363 1.37 -37.15 28.97
C THR A 363 2.35 -35.98 28.91
N THR A 364 2.35 -35.21 27.83
CA THR A 364 2.92 -33.87 27.80
C THR A 364 2.04 -32.94 26.97
N THR A 365 1.51 -31.96 27.68
CA THR A 365 1.03 -30.66 27.22
C THR A 365 1.99 -30.06 26.17
N PRO A 366 1.53 -29.46 25.06
CA PRO A 366 2.43 -28.78 24.14
C PRO A 366 2.77 -27.41 24.73
N ALA A 367 3.87 -27.35 25.50
CA ALA A 367 4.55 -26.11 25.79
C ALA A 367 5.74 -25.98 24.84
N ASN A 368 5.77 -24.85 24.16
CA ASN A 368 6.75 -24.41 23.18
C ASN A 368 8.10 -24.12 23.88
N GLU A 369 8.92 -25.14 24.14
CA GLU A 369 10.33 -24.97 24.52
C GLU A 369 11.20 -25.15 23.28
N ALA A 370 11.55 -24.02 22.65
CA ALA A 370 12.62 -23.98 21.66
C ALA A 370 13.96 -24.22 22.39
N ALA A 371 14.71 -25.25 21.99
CA ALA A 371 16.05 -25.50 22.50
C ALA A 371 16.92 -24.23 22.37
N ALA A 372 17.59 -23.84 23.46
CA ALA A 372 18.51 -22.70 23.47
C ALA A 372 19.74 -23.02 22.60
N LEU A 373 20.18 -22.06 21.77
CA LEU A 373 21.41 -22.18 21.00
C LEU A 373 22.63 -22.07 21.94
N ASP A 374 23.46 -23.10 21.98
CA ASP A 374 24.74 -23.08 22.70
C ASP A 374 25.87 -22.72 21.72
N PRO A 375 26.53 -21.54 21.85
CA PRO A 375 27.54 -21.11 20.90
C PRO A 375 28.91 -21.76 21.13
N GLU A 376 29.61 -22.05 20.04
CA GLU A 376 31.00 -22.50 20.04
C GLU A 376 31.96 -21.32 19.83
N LEU A 377 32.97 -21.16 20.68
CA LEU A 377 34.03 -20.17 20.48
C LEU A 377 35.02 -20.66 19.42
N VAL A 378 35.18 -19.88 18.34
CA VAL A 378 36.09 -20.20 17.24
C VAL A 378 36.99 -19.01 16.92
N GLU A 379 38.16 -19.28 16.34
CA GLU A 379 39.09 -18.26 15.85
C GLU A 379 39.21 -18.40 14.33
N LEU A 380 39.02 -17.29 13.60
CA LEU A 380 38.95 -17.27 12.15
C LEU A 380 40.03 -16.35 11.56
N ASP A 381 40.57 -16.76 10.42
CA ASP A 381 41.46 -15.95 9.58
C ASP A 381 40.65 -14.97 8.70
N ALA A 382 41.35 -13.99 8.12
CA ALA A 382 40.75 -13.04 7.20
C ALA A 382 40.25 -13.74 5.92
N GLN A 383 39.03 -13.43 5.49
CA GLN A 383 38.47 -13.98 4.25
C GLN A 383 37.76 -12.89 3.44
N THR A 384 37.99 -12.85 2.14
CA THR A 384 37.34 -11.89 1.24
C THR A 384 36.12 -12.53 0.60
N ILE A 385 34.97 -11.86 0.69
CA ILE A 385 33.71 -12.25 0.04
C ILE A 385 33.41 -11.26 -1.07
N ALA A 386 33.04 -11.76 -2.25
CA ALA A 386 32.57 -10.95 -3.38
C ALA A 386 31.10 -11.26 -3.68
N GLY A 387 30.32 -10.22 -4.01
CA GLY A 387 28.90 -10.38 -4.27
C GLY A 387 28.15 -9.06 -4.40
N LEU A 388 26.84 -9.11 -4.09
CA LEU A 388 25.98 -7.94 -4.10
C LEU A 388 25.91 -7.31 -2.71
N LYS A 389 26.00 -5.98 -2.64
CA LYS A 389 25.98 -5.23 -1.38
C LYS A 389 24.81 -4.27 -1.31
N ILE A 390 24.29 -4.07 -0.09
CA ILE A 390 23.34 -3.01 0.25
C ILE A 390 23.78 -2.31 1.55
N ASN A 391 23.27 -1.10 1.76
CA ASN A 391 23.29 -0.45 3.07
C ASN A 391 21.87 -0.39 3.65
N THR A 392 21.71 -0.85 4.88
CA THR A 392 20.41 -0.93 5.57
C THR A 392 20.56 -0.76 7.09
N ASN A 393 19.47 -0.93 7.84
CA ASN A 393 19.46 -0.96 9.29
C ASN A 393 18.28 -1.81 9.79
N ASN A 394 18.28 -2.15 11.08
CA ASN A 394 17.25 -3.02 11.67
C ASN A 394 15.83 -2.43 11.60
N LEU A 395 15.69 -1.10 11.60
CA LEU A 395 14.39 -0.43 11.47
C LEU A 395 13.79 -0.65 10.08
N ILE A 396 14.58 -0.48 9.02
CA ILE A 396 14.18 -0.72 7.62
C ILE A 396 13.82 -2.19 7.40
N GLU A 397 14.62 -3.11 7.94
CA GLU A 397 14.41 -4.55 7.78
C GLU A 397 13.24 -5.11 8.60
N SER A 398 12.89 -4.48 9.72
CA SER A 398 11.74 -4.88 10.55
C SER A 398 10.38 -4.64 9.86
N ASN A 399 10.36 -3.82 8.81
CA ASN A 399 9.17 -3.51 8.03
C ASN A 399 9.12 -4.39 6.77
N SER A 400 8.06 -5.18 6.66
CA SER A 400 7.85 -6.15 5.58
C SER A 400 7.77 -5.53 4.18
N LEU A 401 7.56 -4.22 4.07
CA LEU A 401 7.46 -3.47 2.81
C LEU A 401 8.76 -2.76 2.42
N THR A 402 9.63 -2.44 3.38
CA THR A 402 10.87 -1.67 3.13
C THR A 402 12.15 -2.48 3.29
N GLY A 403 12.06 -3.73 3.76
CA GLY A 403 13.22 -4.59 3.98
C GLY A 403 14.01 -4.83 2.69
N LYS A 404 15.27 -4.41 2.69
CA LYS A 404 16.17 -4.48 1.53
C LYS A 404 16.89 -5.82 1.43
N ILE A 405 17.05 -6.55 2.55
CA ILE A 405 17.73 -7.86 2.55
C ILE A 405 16.99 -8.84 1.64
N ARG A 406 15.65 -8.88 1.70
CA ARG A 406 14.85 -9.75 0.83
C ARG A 406 15.06 -9.43 -0.65
N GLN A 407 15.13 -8.15 -1.01
CA GLN A 407 15.37 -7.70 -2.38
C GLN A 407 16.79 -8.09 -2.85
N LEU A 408 17.79 -7.97 -1.96
CA LEU A 408 19.15 -8.38 -2.24
C LEU A 408 19.24 -9.88 -2.59
N TYR A 409 18.62 -10.75 -1.79
CA TYR A 409 18.58 -12.18 -2.08
C TYR A 409 17.83 -12.50 -3.38
N LYS A 410 16.71 -11.83 -3.65
CA LYS A 410 15.99 -11.97 -4.93
C LYS A 410 16.91 -11.67 -6.11
N ARG A 411 17.62 -10.53 -6.05
CA ARG A 411 18.57 -10.11 -7.09
C ARG A 411 19.73 -11.09 -7.23
N TYR A 412 20.29 -11.55 -6.11
CA TYR A 412 21.38 -12.54 -6.08
C TYR A 412 21.04 -13.82 -6.86
N PHE A 413 19.85 -14.38 -6.63
CA PHE A 413 19.40 -15.59 -7.33
C PHE A 413 18.98 -15.32 -8.78
N ALA A 414 18.29 -14.21 -9.05
CA ALA A 414 17.83 -13.86 -10.40
C ALA A 414 19.00 -13.58 -11.37
N GLU A 415 20.01 -12.85 -10.92
CA GLU A 415 21.22 -12.55 -11.68
C GLU A 415 22.25 -13.70 -11.67
N LYS A 416 21.92 -14.82 -10.99
CA LYS A 416 22.80 -15.99 -10.82
C LYS A 416 24.20 -15.61 -10.37
N ILE A 417 24.29 -14.72 -9.38
CA ILE A 417 25.57 -14.17 -8.90
C ILE A 417 26.50 -15.28 -8.41
N GLY A 418 25.95 -16.32 -7.77
CA GLY A 418 26.72 -17.50 -7.38
C GLY A 418 27.51 -18.11 -8.55
N ASP A 419 26.87 -18.33 -9.69
CA ASP A 419 27.49 -18.93 -10.88
C ASP A 419 28.60 -18.06 -11.50
N GLN A 420 28.62 -16.76 -11.17
CA GLN A 420 29.66 -15.82 -11.61
C GLN A 420 30.91 -15.85 -10.70
N LEU A 421 30.81 -16.49 -9.53
CA LEU A 421 31.87 -16.55 -8.54
C LEU A 421 32.71 -17.83 -8.73
N PRO A 422 34.05 -17.75 -8.52
CA PRO A 422 34.92 -18.92 -8.58
C PRO A 422 34.53 -20.04 -7.60
N ASN A 423 34.06 -19.66 -6.41
CA ASN A 423 33.60 -20.58 -5.36
C ASN A 423 32.17 -20.18 -4.92
N PRO A 424 31.11 -20.72 -5.55
CA PRO A 424 29.73 -20.35 -5.27
C PRO A 424 29.18 -20.86 -3.93
N SER A 425 29.76 -21.94 -3.39
CA SER A 425 29.36 -22.57 -2.14
C SER A 425 30.57 -22.79 -1.24
N PRO A 426 30.48 -22.55 0.08
CA PRO A 426 29.29 -22.06 0.80
C PRO A 426 28.96 -20.61 0.45
N ARG A 427 27.67 -20.26 0.51
CA ARG A 427 27.19 -18.89 0.33
C ARG A 427 27.30 -18.13 1.65
N TYR A 428 27.73 -16.89 1.58
CA TYR A 428 27.93 -16.01 2.72
C TYR A 428 26.98 -14.82 2.68
N ALA A 429 26.53 -14.38 3.87
CA ALA A 429 25.90 -13.08 4.06
C ALA A 429 26.70 -12.33 5.14
N VAL A 430 27.48 -11.33 4.73
CA VAL A 430 28.43 -10.63 5.61
C VAL A 430 27.89 -9.26 5.98
N TYR A 431 27.67 -9.06 7.27
CA TYR A 431 27.29 -7.81 7.88
C TYR A 431 28.54 -7.06 8.34
N HIS A 432 28.74 -5.83 7.88
CA HIS A 432 29.93 -5.03 8.18
C HIS A 432 29.65 -3.53 8.16
N ASN A 433 30.67 -2.70 8.43
CA ASN A 433 30.57 -1.23 8.46
C ASN A 433 29.47 -0.71 9.39
N TYR A 434 29.37 -1.30 10.58
CA TYR A 434 28.42 -0.86 11.61
C TYR A 434 28.72 0.57 12.07
N GLN A 435 27.71 1.45 12.05
CA GLN A 435 27.88 2.85 12.45
C GLN A 435 27.66 3.07 13.95
N GLN A 436 26.74 2.32 14.58
CA GLN A 436 26.39 2.43 16.01
C GLN A 436 25.98 1.06 16.58
N GLY A 437 26.82 0.05 16.41
CA GLY A 437 26.50 -1.32 16.84
C GLY A 437 25.21 -1.85 16.20
N SER A 438 24.32 -2.46 16.98
CA SER A 438 23.05 -3.03 16.50
C SER A 438 21.97 -2.00 16.15
N ASP A 439 22.07 -0.76 16.65
CA ASP A 439 21.00 0.24 16.51
C ASP A 439 21.24 1.18 15.31
N GLY A 440 22.46 1.15 14.75
CA GLY A 440 22.86 1.94 13.59
C GLY A 440 22.70 1.23 12.24
N GLY A 441 23.12 1.93 11.19
CA GLY A 441 23.24 1.34 9.85
C GLY A 441 24.40 0.35 9.74
N TYR A 442 24.23 -0.62 8.84
CA TYR A 442 25.24 -1.59 8.44
C TYR A 442 25.16 -1.88 6.95
N ALA A 443 26.26 -2.34 6.39
CA ALA A 443 26.32 -2.91 5.06
C ALA A 443 26.10 -4.43 5.13
N LEU A 444 25.29 -4.99 4.23
CA LEU A 444 25.16 -6.43 4.04
C LEU A 444 25.65 -6.79 2.63
N LEU A 445 26.53 -7.78 2.54
CA LEU A 445 26.98 -8.35 1.27
C LEU A 445 26.61 -9.84 1.20
N VAL A 446 25.91 -10.25 0.15
CA VAL A 446 25.58 -11.67 -0.13
C VAL A 446 26.41 -12.15 -1.31
N GLY A 447 27.17 -13.22 -1.10
CA GLY A 447 28.24 -13.62 -2.02
C GLY A 447 28.93 -14.93 -1.68
N GLY A 448 30.11 -15.12 -2.26
CA GLY A 448 30.96 -16.30 -2.08
C GLY A 448 32.42 -15.90 -1.85
N ALA A 449 33.21 -16.83 -1.32
CA ALA A 449 34.60 -16.59 -0.97
C ALA A 449 35.50 -16.50 -2.22
N VAL A 450 36.34 -15.46 -2.27
CA VAL A 450 37.26 -15.23 -3.40
C VAL A 450 38.65 -14.79 -2.90
N GLU A 451 39.68 -15.05 -3.70
CA GLU A 451 41.01 -14.48 -3.46
C GLU A 451 41.07 -13.00 -3.89
N ALA A 452 40.37 -12.65 -4.97
CA ALA A 452 40.24 -11.29 -5.50
C ALA A 452 38.88 -11.11 -6.19
N ALA A 453 38.42 -9.87 -6.33
CA ALA A 453 37.16 -9.54 -7.00
C ALA A 453 37.19 -10.04 -8.46
N PRO A 454 36.23 -10.87 -8.90
CA PRO A 454 36.26 -11.44 -10.24
C PRO A 454 35.78 -10.46 -11.33
N SER A 455 35.10 -9.37 -10.95
CA SER A 455 34.69 -8.30 -11.87
C SER A 455 34.43 -6.98 -11.13
N ASP A 456 34.46 -5.85 -11.85
CA ASP A 456 34.13 -4.51 -11.32
C ASP A 456 32.64 -4.34 -10.99
N GLN A 457 31.79 -5.30 -11.38
CA GLN A 457 30.34 -5.26 -11.12
C GLN A 457 29.98 -5.85 -9.75
N LEU A 458 30.90 -6.60 -9.13
CA LEU A 458 30.72 -7.21 -7.82
C LEU A 458 31.51 -6.43 -6.78
N GLU A 459 30.85 -6.16 -5.66
CA GLU A 459 31.49 -5.50 -4.53
C GLU A 459 32.17 -6.54 -3.63
N THR A 460 33.10 -6.09 -2.78
CA THR A 460 33.80 -6.96 -1.83
C THR A 460 33.62 -6.50 -0.39
N ALA A 461 33.65 -7.47 0.52
CA ALA A 461 33.71 -7.28 1.96
C ALA A 461 34.75 -8.24 2.54
N GLN A 462 35.44 -7.80 3.60
CA GLN A 462 36.38 -8.64 4.33
C GLN A 462 35.74 -9.12 5.63
N ILE A 463 35.72 -10.42 5.85
CA ILE A 463 35.55 -11.02 7.18
C ILE A 463 36.86 -10.76 7.93
N ALA A 464 36.78 -10.03 9.04
CA ALA A 464 37.96 -9.67 9.83
C ALA A 464 38.46 -10.88 10.62
N PRO A 465 39.79 -11.09 10.74
CA PRO A 465 40.34 -12.16 11.57
C PRO A 465 40.07 -11.86 13.05
N GLY A 466 39.86 -12.91 13.84
CA GLY A 466 39.64 -12.79 15.27
C GLY A 466 38.74 -13.87 15.86
N LYS A 467 38.22 -13.61 17.06
CA LYS A 467 37.35 -14.52 17.80
C LYS A 467 35.89 -14.30 17.45
N TYR A 468 35.18 -15.41 17.26
CA TYR A 468 33.76 -15.44 16.93
C TYR A 468 33.03 -16.44 17.82
N LEU A 469 31.78 -16.14 18.13
CA LEU A 469 30.82 -17.14 18.61
C LEU A 469 30.05 -17.68 17.41
N LYS A 470 30.16 -19.00 17.20
CA LYS A 470 29.45 -19.74 16.16
C LYS A 470 28.15 -20.31 16.74
N PHE A 471 27.04 -19.93 16.15
CA PHE A 471 25.71 -20.47 16.41
C PHE A 471 25.27 -21.30 15.22
N GLN A 472 24.55 -22.39 15.44
CA GLN A 472 24.02 -23.23 14.37
C GLN A 472 22.51 -23.40 14.53
N ALA A 473 21.77 -23.10 13.48
CA ALA A 473 20.32 -23.30 13.46
C ALA A 473 19.93 -24.23 12.31
N ALA A 474 18.88 -25.02 12.55
CA ALA A 474 18.31 -25.93 11.57
C ALA A 474 16.81 -25.65 11.41
N GLY A 475 16.32 -25.70 10.17
CA GLY A 475 14.93 -25.52 9.82
C GLY A 475 14.75 -24.85 8.46
N LYS A 476 13.48 -24.61 8.10
CA LYS A 476 13.14 -23.96 6.84
C LYS A 476 13.65 -22.52 6.82
N GLN A 477 14.34 -22.16 5.74
CA GLN A 477 14.83 -20.80 5.51
C GLN A 477 13.77 -19.96 4.76
N PRO A 478 13.61 -18.67 5.09
CA PRO A 478 14.42 -17.87 6.01
C PRO A 478 13.93 -17.86 7.48
N GLU A 479 12.89 -18.62 7.84
CA GLU A 479 12.32 -18.57 9.19
C GLU A 479 13.32 -18.97 10.29
N ALA A 480 14.12 -20.01 10.03
CA ALA A 480 15.13 -20.49 10.97
C ALA A 480 16.22 -19.46 11.27
N VAL A 481 16.78 -18.80 10.24
CA VAL A 481 17.82 -17.77 10.44
C VAL A 481 17.27 -16.55 11.19
N ILE A 482 16.02 -16.13 10.91
CA ILE A 482 15.38 -15.00 11.61
C ILE A 482 15.18 -15.32 13.10
N GLN A 483 14.74 -16.55 13.41
CA GLN A 483 14.58 -16.98 14.79
C GLN A 483 15.94 -17.07 15.51
N ALA A 484 16.97 -17.58 14.84
CA ALA A 484 18.31 -17.66 15.39
C ALA A 484 18.88 -16.29 15.75
N TRP A 485 18.74 -15.28 14.88
CA TRP A 485 19.15 -13.91 15.19
C TRP A 485 18.43 -13.30 16.40
N ARG A 486 17.14 -13.62 16.60
CA ARG A 486 16.41 -13.19 17.81
C ARG A 486 16.98 -13.84 19.07
N GLN A 487 17.33 -15.12 19.01
CA GLN A 487 17.95 -15.83 20.12
C GLN A 487 19.37 -15.33 20.41
N ILE A 488 20.16 -15.02 19.38
CA ILE A 488 21.49 -14.41 19.50
C ILE A 488 21.38 -13.04 20.18
N ALA A 489 20.42 -12.20 19.77
CA ALA A 489 20.20 -10.90 20.42
C ALA A 489 19.85 -11.05 21.90
N ALA A 490 19.02 -12.03 22.25
CA ALA A 490 18.71 -12.36 23.64
C ALA A 490 19.95 -12.87 24.40
N TYR A 491 20.76 -13.74 23.80
CA TYR A 491 22.00 -14.27 24.39
C TYR A 491 22.94 -13.13 24.80
N PHE A 492 23.21 -12.18 23.91
CA PHE A 492 24.13 -11.06 24.19
C PHE A 492 23.58 -10.02 25.18
N SER A 493 22.30 -10.09 25.55
CA SER A 493 21.74 -9.20 26.57
C SER A 493 22.25 -9.54 27.98
N ASP A 494 22.51 -10.83 28.25
CA ASP A 494 22.93 -11.36 29.56
C ASP A 494 24.24 -12.19 29.50
N SER A 495 24.98 -12.13 28.38
CA SER A 495 26.23 -12.90 28.19
C SER A 495 27.47 -12.18 28.74
N PRO A 496 28.49 -12.92 29.23
CA PRO A 496 29.80 -12.35 29.54
C PRO A 496 30.57 -11.88 28.30
N HIS A 497 30.15 -12.28 27.09
CA HIS A 497 30.78 -11.89 25.83
C HIS A 497 30.17 -10.59 25.30
N ARG A 498 31.01 -9.71 24.75
CA ARG A 498 30.59 -8.47 24.07
C ARG A 498 30.83 -8.59 22.58
N ARG A 499 29.86 -8.15 21.79
CA ARG A 499 29.99 -8.10 20.32
C ARG A 499 30.98 -7.03 19.93
N ALA A 500 31.91 -7.37 19.04
CA ALA A 500 32.91 -6.43 18.53
C ALA A 500 32.36 -5.55 17.40
N TYR A 501 31.25 -5.93 16.76
CA TYR A 501 30.64 -5.23 15.62
C TYR A 501 31.64 -4.91 14.50
N ARG A 502 32.62 -5.81 14.28
CA ARG A 502 33.59 -5.68 13.19
C ARG A 502 32.99 -6.24 11.91
N THR A 503 32.77 -7.55 11.91
CA THR A 503 32.07 -8.29 10.87
C THR A 503 31.35 -9.45 11.50
N ASP A 504 30.07 -9.62 11.18
CA ASP A 504 29.30 -10.80 11.54
C ASP A 504 28.81 -11.44 10.24
N PHE A 505 28.62 -12.75 10.19
CA PHE A 505 28.20 -13.38 8.94
C PHE A 505 27.39 -14.65 9.11
N GLU A 506 26.57 -14.92 8.11
CA GLU A 506 25.85 -16.18 7.93
C GLU A 506 26.58 -17.02 6.89
N ARG A 507 26.68 -18.32 7.13
CA ARG A 507 27.22 -19.31 6.19
C ARG A 507 26.14 -20.34 5.87
N TYR A 508 25.85 -20.48 4.59
CA TYR A 508 24.88 -21.42 4.05
C TYR A 508 25.61 -22.47 3.21
N ASP A 509 25.44 -23.74 3.56
CA ASP A 509 25.84 -24.84 2.71
C ASP A 509 24.67 -25.19 1.78
N ASP A 510 24.82 -24.93 0.48
CA ASP A 510 23.76 -25.22 -0.49
C ASP A 510 23.48 -26.74 -0.63
N GLN A 511 24.36 -27.62 -0.12
CA GLN A 511 24.08 -29.07 -0.02
C GLN A 511 23.19 -29.43 1.16
N VAL A 512 23.09 -28.57 2.17
CA VAL A 512 22.27 -28.76 3.36
C VAL A 512 21.43 -27.49 3.60
N PRO A 513 20.45 -27.19 2.74
CA PRO A 513 19.77 -25.90 2.71
C PRO A 513 18.95 -25.57 3.97
N GLU A 514 18.69 -26.57 4.82
CA GLU A 514 17.98 -26.39 6.08
C GLU A 514 18.89 -25.98 7.23
N THR A 515 20.22 -25.94 7.05
CA THR A 515 21.15 -25.49 8.09
C THR A 515 21.74 -24.13 7.77
N VAL A 516 21.94 -23.33 8.81
CA VAL A 516 22.65 -22.06 8.74
C VAL A 516 23.58 -21.94 9.94
N GLU A 517 24.79 -21.49 9.68
CA GLU A 517 25.76 -21.16 10.72
C GLU A 517 25.88 -19.63 10.80
N ILE A 518 25.77 -19.06 11.99
CA ILE A 518 25.86 -17.62 12.23
C ILE A 518 27.08 -17.37 13.10
N TYR A 519 27.98 -16.51 12.62
CA TYR A 519 29.22 -16.17 13.28
C TYR A 519 29.16 -14.72 13.72
N VAL A 520 29.28 -14.48 15.03
CA VAL A 520 29.23 -13.15 15.63
C VAL A 520 30.59 -12.81 16.22
N SER A 521 31.20 -11.72 15.75
CA SER A 521 32.48 -11.23 16.23
C SER A 521 32.39 -10.76 17.68
N ILE A 522 33.39 -11.11 18.49
CA ILE A 522 33.47 -10.72 19.90
C ILE A 522 34.78 -9.99 20.23
N GLU A 523 34.75 -9.20 21.31
CA GLU A 523 35.90 -8.39 21.79
C GLU A 523 37.10 -9.20 22.29
#